data_AF-A0A6I2ZVB9-F1
#
_entry.id   AF-A0A6I2ZVB9-F1
#
_cell.length_a   1.000
_cell.length_b   1.000
_cell.length_c   1.000
_cell.angle_alpha   90.00
_cell.angle_beta   90.00
_cell.angle_gamma   90.00
#
_symmetry.space_group_name_H-M   'P 1'
#
loop_
_entity.id
_entity.type
_entity.pdbx_description
1 polymer ?
#
loop_
_entity_poly.entity_id
_entity_poly.type
_entity_poly.pdbx_seq_one_letter_code
_entity_poly.pdbx_strand_id
1 'polypeptide(L)' 'MLIPQLSKSNPPPSRSELETLVKSEASTLFVAKLDGRIVGSLTLAMFRIPTGIRAWIEDVVVDDSARGHGA' A
#
# COMPACT_ATOMS: atom_id res chain seq x y z
N MET A 1 -5.87 7.00 -9.89
CA MET A 1 -6.28 6.75 -8.48
C MET A 1 -6.08 5.27 -8.21
N LEU A 2 -5.32 4.90 -7.17
CA LEU A 2 -4.85 3.51 -6.99
C LEU A 2 -5.91 2.57 -6.42
N ILE A 3 -6.50 2.86 -5.25
CA ILE A 3 -7.40 1.93 -4.53
C ILE A 3 -8.55 1.34 -5.39
N PRO A 4 -9.23 2.09 -6.27
CA PRO A 4 -10.27 1.51 -7.13
C PRO A 4 -9.76 0.46 -8.14
N GLN A 5 -8.45 0.43 -8.42
CA GLN A 5 -7.80 -0.59 -9.27
C GLN A 5 -7.50 -1.89 -8.49
N LEU A 6 -7.47 -1.82 -7.16
CA LEU A 6 -7.36 -2.98 -6.29
C LEU A 6 -8.73 -3.64 -6.08
N SER A 7 -9.75 -2.84 -5.78
CA SER A 7 -11.12 -3.29 -5.61
C SER A 7 -12.11 -2.22 -6.05
N LYS A 8 -13.01 -2.57 -6.98
CA LYS A 8 -14.02 -1.66 -7.52
C LYS A 8 -15.04 -1.20 -6.46
N SER A 9 -15.22 -1.96 -5.37
CA SER A 9 -16.15 -1.61 -4.30
C SER A 9 -15.53 -0.72 -3.22
N ASN A 10 -14.21 -0.51 -3.24
CA ASN A 10 -13.50 0.22 -2.20
C ASN A 10 -13.14 1.62 -2.71
N PRO A 11 -13.80 2.67 -2.23
CA PRO A 11 -13.39 4.03 -2.54
C PRO A 11 -11.99 4.30 -1.96
N PRO A 12 -11.25 5.26 -2.53
CA PRO A 12 -10.02 5.75 -1.92
C PRO A 12 -10.27 6.27 -0.50
N PRO A 13 -9.34 6.07 0.46
CA PRO A 13 -9.48 6.63 1.79
C PRO A 13 -9.53 8.16 1.73
N SER A 14 -10.28 8.74 2.65
CA SER A 14 -10.20 10.17 2.93
C SER A 14 -8.80 10.56 3.41
N ARG A 15 -8.52 11.86 3.41
CA ARG A 15 -7.22 12.37 3.89
C ARG A 15 -6.95 12.00 5.36
N SER A 16 -7.95 12.07 6.22
CA SER A 16 -7.81 11.74 7.65
C SER A 16 -7.58 10.24 7.88
N GLU A 17 -8.25 9.39 7.12
CA GLU A 17 -8.00 7.94 7.16
C GLU A 17 -6.59 7.63 6.67
N LEU A 18 -6.14 8.26 5.58
CA LEU A 18 -4.78 8.10 5.09
C LEU A 18 -3.77 8.57 6.13
N GLU A 19 -3.96 9.74 6.75
CA GLU A 19 -3.09 10.24 7.82
C GLU A 19 -3.00 9.28 9.01
N THR A 20 -4.12 8.63 9.36
CA THR A 20 -4.17 7.61 10.43
C THR A 20 -3.36 6.39 10.02
N LEU A 21 -3.51 5.93 8.77
CA LEU A 21 -2.76 4.80 8.23
C LEU A 21 -1.24 5.07 8.24
N VAL A 22 -0.77 6.22 7.75
CA VAL A 22 0.68 6.51 7.70
C VAL A 22 1.31 6.75 9.09
N LYS A 23 0.51 7.11 10.09
CA LYS A 23 0.97 7.28 11.48
C LYS A 23 0.90 5.98 12.29
N SER A 24 0.25 4.94 11.77
CA SER A 24 0.07 3.68 12.48
C SER A 24 1.41 2.93 12.63
N GLU A 25 1.71 2.46 13.83
CA GLU A 25 2.87 1.57 14.07
C GLU A 25 2.60 0.13 13.61
N ALA A 26 1.33 -0.23 13.35
CA ALA A 26 0.95 -1.59 12.99
C ALA A 26 1.33 -1.96 11.54
N SER A 27 1.54 -0.96 10.68
CA SER A 27 1.79 -1.17 9.25
C SER A 27 2.69 -0.09 8.67
N THR A 28 3.45 -0.43 7.65
CA THR A 28 4.23 0.51 6.82
C THR A 28 3.60 0.62 5.43
N LEU A 29 3.35 1.86 4.99
CA LEU A 29 2.89 2.16 3.63
C LEU A 29 4.08 2.52 2.74
N PHE A 30 4.34 1.67 1.75
CA PHE A 30 5.32 1.94 0.69
C PHE A 30 4.63 2.55 -0.54
N VAL A 31 5.34 3.41 -1.25
CA VAL A 31 4.87 3.99 -2.52
C VAL A 31 5.91 3.75 -3.62
N ALA A 32 5.44 3.31 -4.79
CA ALA A 32 6.24 3.26 -6.00
C ALA A 32 6.11 4.58 -6.75
N LYS A 33 7.22 5.13 -7.20
CA LYS A 33 7.25 6.36 -8.00
C LYS A 33 7.86 6.12 -9.37
N LEU A 34 7.21 6.63 -10.40
CA LEU A 34 7.71 6.70 -11.77
C LEU A 34 7.63 8.16 -12.22
N ASP A 35 8.77 8.73 -12.62
CA ASP A 35 8.91 10.14 -13.00
C ASP A 35 8.29 11.12 -11.99
N GLY A 36 8.53 10.84 -10.69
CA GLY A 36 8.03 11.64 -9.57
C GLY A 36 6.54 11.44 -9.23
N ARG A 37 5.79 10.66 -10.01
CA ARG A 37 4.38 10.35 -9.76
C ARG A 37 4.24 9.05 -8.99
N ILE A 38 3.33 9.00 -8.02
CA ILE A 38 3.00 7.75 -7.32
C ILE A 38 2.18 6.88 -8.27
N VAL A 39 2.70 5.71 -8.61
CA VAL A 39 2.09 4.75 -9.55
C VAL A 39 1.80 3.40 -8.91
N GLY A 40 2.03 3.24 -7.61
CA GLY A 40 1.67 2.05 -6.88
C GLY A 40 1.87 2.22 -5.39
N SER A 41 1.27 1.32 -4.62
CA SER A 41 1.42 1.26 -3.17
C SER A 41 1.39 -0.17 -2.65
N LEU A 42 2.08 -0.39 -1.54
CA LEU A 42 2.08 -1.63 -0.76
C LEU A 42 1.86 -1.28 0.71
N THR A 43 0.91 -1.95 1.35
CA THR A 43 0.74 -1.89 2.81
C THR A 43 1.31 -3.17 3.43
N LEU A 44 2.33 -3.03 4.26
CA LEU A 44 3.00 -4.15 4.93
C LEU A 44 2.72 -4.10 6.44
N ALA A 45 2.03 -5.09 6.98
CA ALA A 45 1.88 -5.28 8.41
C ALA A 45 3.04 -6.11 8.96
N MET A 46 3.61 -5.70 10.10
CA MET A 46 4.68 -6.42 10.77
C MET A 46 4.34 -6.61 12.25
N PHE A 47 4.37 -7.86 12.72
CA PHE A 47 4.01 -8.19 14.09
C PHE A 47 4.86 -9.33 14.65
N ARG A 48 5.05 -9.32 15.97
CA ARG A 48 5.78 -10.39 16.67
C ARG A 48 4.87 -11.61 16.87
N ILE A 49 5.46 -12.77 16.71
CA ILE A 49 4.91 -14.09 17.05
C ILE A 49 5.90 -14.80 17.98
N PRO A 50 5.54 -15.90 18.66
CA PRO A 50 6.44 -16.58 19.61
C PRO A 50 7.80 -16.98 19.03
N THR A 51 7.88 -17.19 17.72
CA THR A 51 9.09 -17.65 17.01
C THR A 51 9.85 -16.54 16.27
N GLY A 52 9.41 -15.27 16.34
CA GLY A 52 10.10 -14.17 15.65
C GLY A 52 9.18 -13.04 15.20
N ILE A 53 9.54 -12.36 14.12
CA ILE A 53 8.73 -11.33 13.47
C ILE A 53 8.13 -11.92 12.20
N ARG A 54 6.83 -11.72 12.00
CA ARG A 54 6.14 -12.04 10.76
C ARG A 54 5.76 -10.76 10.03
N ALA A 55 5.91 -10.78 8.72
CA ALA A 55 5.42 -9.74 7.84
C ALA A 55 4.24 -10.29 7.02
N TRP A 56 3.25 -9.44 6.78
CA TRP A 56 2.07 -9.75 5.99
C TRP A 56 1.84 -8.62 5.00
N ILE A 57 1.74 -8.97 3.72
CA ILE A 57 1.35 -8.04 2.67
C ILE A 57 -0.18 -7.94 2.75
N GLU A 58 -0.70 -6.82 3.23
CA GLU A 58 -2.14 -6.56 3.24
C GLU A 58 -2.62 -6.33 1.81
N ASP A 59 -2.08 -5.30 1.16
CA ASP A 59 -2.54 -4.86 -0.16
C ASP A 59 -1.36 -4.45 -1.05
N VAL A 60 -1.44 -4.78 -2.34
CA VAL A 60 -0.54 -4.28 -3.39
C VAL A 60 -1.38 -3.80 -4.57
N VAL A 61 -1.11 -2.58 -5.01
CA VAL A 61 -1.75 -2.03 -6.21
C VAL A 61 -0.75 -1.27 -7.05
N VAL A 62 -0.83 -1.45 -8.36
CA VAL A 62 -0.03 -0.75 -9.36
C VAL A 62 -1.01 -0.13 -10.35
N ASP A 63 -0.78 1.13 -10.70
CA ASP A 63 -1.56 1.82 -11.72
C ASP A 63 -1.41 1.11 -13.06
N ASP A 64 -2.52 0.91 -13.75
CA ASP A 64 -2.56 0.20 -15.04
C ASP A 64 -1.59 0.80 -16.07
N SER A 65 -1.39 2.13 -16.04
CA SER A 65 -0.46 2.83 -16.93
C SER A 65 1.02 2.54 -16.66
N ALA A 66 1.35 1.99 -15.49
CA ALA A 66 2.71 1.69 -15.05
C ALA A 66 3.00 0.18 -14.93
N ARG A 67 2.09 -0.68 -15.42
CA ARG A 67 2.35 -2.14 -15.47
C ARG A 67 3.56 -2.45 -16.35
N GLY A 68 4.21 -3.59 -16.10
CA GLY A 68 5.39 -4.04 -16.86
C GLY A 68 6.72 -3.39 -16.49
N HIS A 69 6.75 -2.53 -15.47
CA HIS A 69 7.98 -1.89 -14.95
C HIS A 69 8.62 -2.65 -13.78
N GLY A 70 8.16 -3.88 -13.49
CA GLY A 70 8.77 -4.75 -12.49
C GLY A 70 10.09 -5.34 -13.01
N ALA A 71 11.05 -5.54 -12.11
CA ALA A 71 12.31 -6.25 -12.38
C ALA A 71 12.16 -7.76 -12.19
#